data_AF-A0A2S8FIP3-F1
#
_entry.id   AF-A0A2S8FIP3-F1
#
_cell.length_a   1.000
_cell.length_b   1.000
_cell.length_c   1.000
_cell.angle_alpha   90.00
_cell.angle_beta   90.00
_cell.angle_gamma   90.00
#
_symmetry.space_group_name_H-M   'P 1'
#
loop_
_entity.id
_entity.type
_entity.pdbx_description
1 polymer ?
#
loop_
_entity_poly.entity_id
_entity_poly.type
_entity_poly.pdbx_seq_one_letter_code
_entity_poly.pdbx_strand_id
1 'polypeptide(L)'
;MNRAIAEMTQFLQVRNAGPLLTPCANQLGHDALRVAIVKLLNWLQARHKTSPGHSLKLPRGTAWAANLQTLVISLEPLDQLFTINGHELHFSPEVSEAERDEVLSFVAQAYRPRLME
;
A
#
# COMPACT_ATOMS: atom_id res chain seq x y z
N MET A 1 5.91 7.03 -12.02
CA MET A 1 4.59 6.61 -11.48
C MET A 1 4.51 5.10 -11.31
N ASN A 2 4.49 4.60 -10.07
CA ASN A 2 4.43 3.16 -9.79
C ASN A 2 3.04 2.57 -10.12
N ARG A 3 3.00 1.58 -11.02
CA ARG A 3 1.76 0.98 -11.54
C ARG A 3 0.92 0.29 -10.46
N ALA A 4 1.55 -0.33 -9.46
CA ALA A 4 0.82 -1.01 -8.39
C ALA A 4 0.09 0.00 -7.48
N ILE A 5 0.71 1.15 -7.16
CA ILE A 5 0.05 2.20 -6.39
C ILE A 5 -1.18 2.75 -7.15
N ALA A 6 -1.03 3.03 -8.45
CA ALA A 6 -2.13 3.50 -9.28
C ALA A 6 -3.30 2.48 -9.31
N GLU A 7 -2.99 1.20 -9.55
CA GLU A 7 -4.00 0.15 -9.59
C GLU A 7 -4.69 -0.05 -8.23
N MET A 8 -3.96 0.07 -7.12
CA MET A 8 -4.54 0.05 -5.76
C MET A 8 -5.52 1.20 -5.53
N THR A 9 -5.19 2.42 -5.97
CA THR A 9 -6.12 3.55 -5.86
C THR A 9 -7.39 3.33 -6.70
N GLN A 10 -7.23 2.79 -7.91
CA GLN A 10 -8.35 2.46 -8.80
C GLN A 10 -9.22 1.35 -8.20
N PHE A 11 -8.62 0.29 -7.67
CA PHE A 11 -9.31 -0.81 -7.01
C PHE A 11 -10.25 -0.32 -5.90
N LEU A 12 -9.83 0.65 -5.08
CA LEU A 12 -10.69 1.21 -4.03
C LEU A 12 -11.88 2.02 -4.58
N GLN A 13 -11.74 2.61 -5.77
CA GLN A 13 -12.79 3.40 -6.41
C GLN A 13 -13.83 2.52 -7.12
N VAL A 14 -13.39 1.57 -7.95
CA VAL A 14 -14.27 0.76 -8.81
C VAL A 14 -14.54 -0.65 -8.30
N ARG A 15 -13.90 -1.04 -7.19
CA ARG A 15 -13.99 -2.38 -6.57
C ARG A 15 -13.65 -3.55 -7.50
N ASN A 16 -12.86 -3.29 -8.53
CA ASN A 16 -12.40 -4.30 -9.48
C ASN A 16 -10.88 -4.35 -9.47
N ALA A 17 -10.32 -5.54 -9.22
CA ALA A 17 -8.88 -5.75 -9.23
C ALA A 17 -8.37 -5.71 -10.68
N GLY A 18 -7.35 -4.90 -10.95
CA GLY A 18 -6.68 -4.94 -12.25
C GLY A 18 -5.79 -6.17 -12.38
N PRO A 19 -5.05 -6.29 -13.49
CA PRO A 19 -4.21 -7.46 -13.76
C PRO A 19 -3.14 -7.73 -12.70
N LEU A 20 -2.57 -6.68 -12.09
CA LEU A 20 -1.53 -6.83 -11.06
C LEU A 20 -2.13 -7.30 -9.74
N LEU A 21 -3.31 -6.78 -9.37
CA LEU A 21 -3.96 -7.10 -8.10
C LEU A 21 -4.79 -8.38 -8.15
N THR A 22 -5.18 -8.85 -9.34
CA THR A 22 -6.04 -10.04 -9.50
C THR A 22 -5.49 -11.30 -8.80
N PRO A 23 -4.19 -11.66 -8.93
CA PRO A 23 -3.65 -12.80 -8.20
C PRO A 23 -3.81 -12.68 -6.68
N CYS A 24 -3.53 -11.48 -6.13
CA CYS A 24 -3.71 -11.21 -4.70
C CYS A 24 -5.19 -11.21 -4.29
N ALA A 25 -6.08 -10.72 -5.16
CA ALA A 25 -7.53 -10.73 -4.93
C ALA A 25 -8.07 -12.16 -4.86
N ASN A 26 -7.58 -13.06 -5.71
CA ASN A 26 -7.94 -14.47 -5.72
C ASN A 26 -7.39 -15.23 -4.51
N GLN A 27 -6.19 -14.88 -4.06
CA GLN A 27 -5.54 -15.54 -2.92
C GLN A 27 -6.10 -15.07 -1.57
N LEU A 28 -6.26 -13.75 -1.37
CA LEU A 28 -6.65 -13.17 -0.09
C LEU A 28 -8.16 -13.01 0.04
N GLY A 29 -8.87 -12.88 -1.08
CA GLY A 29 -10.24 -12.39 -1.14
C GLY A 29 -10.31 -10.87 -1.25
N HIS A 30 -11.38 -10.38 -1.90
CA HIS A 30 -11.56 -8.95 -2.22
C HIS A 30 -11.56 -8.04 -0.98
N ASP A 31 -12.26 -8.42 0.09
CA ASP A 31 -12.36 -7.59 1.30
C ASP A 31 -11.04 -7.53 2.07
N ALA A 32 -10.36 -8.67 2.20
CA ALA A 32 -9.05 -8.76 2.82
C ALA A 32 -8.01 -7.89 2.07
N LEU A 33 -8.01 -7.97 0.74
CA LEU A 33 -7.18 -7.13 -0.12
C LEU A 33 -7.53 -5.64 0.05
N ARG A 34 -8.82 -5.29 0.06
CA ARG A 34 -9.27 -3.92 0.28
C ARG A 34 -8.77 -3.36 1.60
N VAL A 35 -8.88 -4.12 2.69
CA VAL A 35 -8.40 -3.67 4.01
C VAL A 35 -6.88 -3.45 3.99
N ALA A 36 -6.11 -4.38 3.41
CA ALA A 36 -4.66 -4.24 3.30
C ALA A 36 -4.26 -2.99 2.50
N ILE A 37 -4.89 -2.76 1.34
CA ILE A 37 -4.65 -1.59 0.48
C ILE A 37 -5.01 -0.30 1.23
N VAL A 38 -6.15 -0.24 1.90
CA VAL A 38 -6.56 0.94 2.69
C VAL A 38 -5.53 1.25 3.77
N LYS A 39 -4.98 0.25 4.47
CA LYS A 39 -3.95 0.47 5.50
C LYS A 39 -2.67 1.05 4.90
N LEU A 40 -2.22 0.53 3.76
CA LEU A 40 -1.04 1.05 3.07
C LEU A 40 -1.25 2.48 2.55
N LEU A 41 -2.35 2.74 1.84
CA LEU A 41 -2.63 4.05 1.26
C LEU A 41 -2.90 5.13 2.33
N ASN A 42 -3.58 4.78 3.43
CA ASN A 42 -3.73 5.69 4.58
C ASN A 42 -2.37 6.06 5.17
N TRP A 43 -1.46 5.10 5.32
CA TRP A 43 -0.11 5.36 5.83
C TRP A 43 0.69 6.25 4.87
N LEU A 44 0.66 5.97 3.56
CA LEU A 44 1.30 6.83 2.55
C LEU A 44 0.74 8.26 2.57
N GLN A 45 -0.57 8.40 2.62
CA GLN A 45 -1.22 9.71 2.73
C GLN A 45 -0.84 10.44 4.02
N ALA A 46 -0.75 9.74 5.15
CA ALA A 46 -0.30 10.31 6.41
C ALA A 46 1.16 10.78 6.32
N ARG A 47 2.05 9.97 5.71
CA ARG A 47 3.46 10.35 5.50
C ARG A 47 3.62 11.61 4.64
N HIS A 48 2.78 11.83 3.64
CA HIS A 48 2.81 13.09 2.88
C HIS A 48 2.55 14.32 3.77
N LYS A 49 1.88 14.16 4.92
CA LYS A 49 1.55 15.25 5.85
C LYS A 49 2.51 15.35 7.04
N THR A 50 3.38 14.37 7.27
CA THR A 50 4.22 14.26 8.47
C THR A 50 5.70 14.10 8.12
N SER A 51 6.59 14.37 9.07
CA SER A 51 8.04 14.27 8.87
C SER A 51 8.52 12.88 8.39
N PRO A 52 9.63 12.82 7.63
CA PRO A 52 10.23 11.58 7.16
C PRO A 52 10.64 10.65 8.33
N GLY A 53 10.55 9.35 8.11
CA GLY A 53 11.06 8.31 9.03
C GLY A 53 10.01 7.45 9.73
N HIS A 54 8.71 7.73 9.57
CA HIS A 54 7.66 6.90 10.16
C HIS A 54 7.39 5.63 9.34
N SER A 55 7.61 4.48 9.98
CA SER A 55 7.25 3.16 9.45
C SER A 55 5.78 2.83 9.70
N LEU A 56 5.23 1.94 8.88
CA LEU A 56 3.92 1.36 9.13
C LEU A 56 4.08 0.14 10.05
N LYS A 57 3.54 0.23 11.26
CA LYS A 57 3.52 -0.90 12.19
C LYS A 57 2.56 -1.99 11.69
N LEU A 58 3.02 -3.23 11.72
CA LEU A 58 2.33 -4.45 11.32
C LEU A 58 2.08 -5.32 12.56
N PRO A 59 1.07 -5.02 13.39
CA PRO A 59 0.85 -5.70 14.66
C PRO A 59 0.62 -7.20 14.47
N ARG A 60 1.35 -7.99 15.29
CA ARG A 60 1.25 -9.45 15.33
C ARG A 60 -0.19 -9.90 15.61
N GLY A 61 -0.58 -11.01 14.98
CA GLY A 61 -1.89 -11.64 15.19
C GLY A 61 -3.06 -10.94 14.47
N THR A 62 -2.82 -9.86 13.73
CA THR A 62 -3.87 -9.20 12.95
C THR A 62 -3.86 -9.68 11.50
N ALA A 63 -5.03 -10.08 10.99
CA ALA A 63 -5.17 -10.60 9.63
C ALA A 63 -4.75 -9.56 8.56
N TRP A 64 -5.11 -8.29 8.76
CA TRP A 64 -4.76 -7.24 7.81
C TRP A 64 -3.24 -7.04 7.67
N ALA A 65 -2.48 -7.21 8.75
CA ALA A 65 -1.02 -7.06 8.71
C ALA A 65 -0.38 -8.21 7.94
N ALA A 66 -0.85 -9.45 8.15
CA ALA A 66 -0.40 -10.61 7.38
C ALA A 66 -0.75 -10.46 5.88
N ASN A 67 -1.98 -10.04 5.58
CA ASN A 67 -2.43 -9.82 4.20
C ASN A 67 -1.65 -8.70 3.50
N LEU A 68 -1.28 -7.65 4.23
CA LEU A 68 -0.44 -6.58 3.69
C LEU A 68 0.99 -7.07 3.42
N GLN A 69 1.56 -7.92 4.29
CA GLN A 69 2.86 -8.53 4.01
C GLN A 69 2.80 -9.40 2.76
N THR A 70 1.77 -10.25 2.63
CA THR A 70 1.56 -11.05 1.42
C THR A 70 1.42 -10.16 0.19
N LEU A 71 0.61 -9.11 0.25
CA LEU A 71 0.43 -8.17 -0.86
C LEU A 71 1.75 -7.55 -1.34
N VAL A 72 2.59 -7.09 -0.40
CA VAL A 72 3.87 -6.43 -0.73
C VAL A 72 4.85 -7.43 -1.34
N ILE A 73 5.01 -8.60 -0.72
CA ILE A 73 5.96 -9.62 -1.15
C ILE A 73 5.52 -10.29 -2.47
N SER A 74 4.22 -10.43 -2.70
CA SER A 74 3.69 -11.07 -3.91
C SER A 74 3.66 -10.17 -5.14
N LEU A 75 3.83 -8.85 -4.98
CA LEU A 75 3.83 -7.89 -6.08
C LEU A 75 5.20 -7.25 -6.22
N GLU A 76 5.96 -7.66 -7.23
CA GLU A 76 7.29 -7.12 -7.54
C GLU A 76 7.37 -5.58 -7.47
N PRO A 77 6.42 -4.80 -8.03
CA PRO A 77 6.51 -3.34 -7.95
C PRO A 77 6.33 -2.77 -6.54
N LEU A 78 5.73 -3.52 -5.61
CA LEU A 78 5.61 -3.15 -4.20
C LEU A 78 6.82 -3.61 -3.40
N ASP A 79 7.36 -4.79 -3.69
CA ASP A 79 8.58 -5.31 -3.06
C ASP A 79 9.80 -4.43 -3.37
N GLN A 80 9.85 -3.85 -4.57
CA GLN A 80 10.86 -2.84 -4.94
C GLN A 80 10.67 -1.52 -4.17
N LEU A 81 9.42 -1.13 -3.90
CA LEU A 81 9.13 0.12 -3.22
C LEU A 81 9.27 0.04 -1.70
N PHE A 82 9.00 -1.12 -1.12
CA PHE A 82 8.83 -1.28 0.32
C PHE A 82 9.66 -2.44 0.84
N THR A 83 10.23 -2.25 2.02
CA THR A 83 10.92 -3.31 2.74
C THR A 83 10.17 -3.57 4.05
N ILE A 84 10.01 -4.84 4.39
CA ILE A 84 9.44 -5.27 5.66
C ILE A 84 10.59 -5.73 6.57
N ASN A 85 10.79 -5.04 7.70
CA ASN A 85 11.76 -5.42 8.73
C ASN A 85 11.01 -5.77 10.03
N GLY A 86 10.90 -7.06 10.33
CA GLY A 86 10.16 -7.56 11.48
C GLY A 86 8.66 -7.26 11.36
N HIS A 87 8.18 -6.30 12.15
CA HIS A 87 6.76 -5.89 12.21
C HIS A 87 6.57 -4.47 11.71
N GLU A 88 7.45 -4.02 10.82
CA GLU A 88 7.42 -2.66 10.28
C GLU A 88 7.64 -2.66 8.78
N LEU A 89 6.83 -1.87 8.07
CA LEU A 89 6.98 -1.60 6.65
C LEU A 89 7.58 -0.20 6.45
N HIS A 90 8.61 -0.15 5.63
CA HIS A 90 9.38 1.05 5.30
C HIS A 90 9.42 1.22 3.79
N PHE A 91 9.72 2.43 3.30
CA PHE A 91 10.22 2.55 1.93
C PHE A 91 11.56 1.83 1.84
N SER A 92 11.79 1.12 0.73
CA SER A 92 13.07 0.48 0.47
C SER A 92 14.20 1.53 0.47
N PRO A 93 15.38 1.22 1.04
CA PRO A 93 16.53 2.12 1.03
C PRO A 93 17.04 2.39 -0.39
N GLU A 94 16.69 1.54 -1.36
CA GLU A 94 17.07 1.67 -2.78
C GLU A 94 16.18 2.68 -3.53
N VAL A 95 15.00 3.01 -2.98
CA VAL A 95 14.08 3.98 -3.59
C VAL A 95 14.58 5.39 -3.33
N SER A 96 14.79 6.15 -4.41
CA SER A 96 15.24 7.54 -4.36
C SER A 96 14.21 8.46 -3.67
N GLU A 97 14.68 9.59 -3.13
CA GLU A 97 13.80 10.60 -2.52
C GLU A 97 12.78 11.15 -3.53
N ALA A 98 13.20 11.42 -4.76
CA ALA A 98 12.32 11.90 -5.83
C ALA A 98 11.19 10.91 -6.15
N GLU A 99 11.49 9.60 -6.17
CA GLU A 99 10.47 8.56 -6.39
C GLU A 99 9.52 8.43 -5.19
N ARG A 100 10.04 8.53 -3.96
CA ARG A 100 9.20 8.57 -2.75
C ARG A 100 8.23 9.74 -2.81
N ASP A 101 8.71 10.92 -3.14
CA ASP A 101 7.89 12.13 -3.25
C ASP A 101 6.86 12.02 -4.37
N GLU A 102 7.21 11.41 -5.51
CA GLU A 102 6.26 11.14 -6.60
C GLU A 102 5.11 10.24 -6.11
N VAL A 103 5.45 9.12 -5.43
CA VAL A 103 4.45 8.18 -4.88
C VAL A 103 3.57 8.86 -3.83
N LEU A 104 4.16 9.58 -2.89
CA LEU A 104 3.43 10.27 -1.82
C LEU A 104 2.50 11.36 -2.40
N SER A 105 2.99 12.16 -3.33
CA SER A 105 2.21 13.20 -4.01
C SER A 105 1.04 12.61 -4.78
N PHE A 106 1.29 11.51 -5.51
CA PHE A 106 0.23 10.81 -6.22
C PHE A 106 -0.85 10.30 -5.27
N VAL A 107 -0.48 9.59 -4.20
CA VAL A 107 -1.44 9.05 -3.23
C VAL A 107 -2.23 10.19 -2.57
N ALA A 108 -1.58 11.29 -2.20
CA ALA A 108 -2.26 12.44 -1.60
C ALA A 108 -3.34 13.04 -2.51
N GLN A 109 -3.15 13.00 -3.83
CA GLN A 109 -4.09 13.51 -4.82
C GLN A 109 -5.18 12.49 -5.22
N ALA A 110 -4.77 11.24 -5.50
CA ALA A 110 -5.63 10.20 -6.06
C ALA A 110 -6.45 9.45 -5.00
N TYR A 111 -5.94 9.34 -3.77
CA TYR A 111 -6.62 8.65 -2.68
C TYR A 111 -7.29 9.63 -1.73
N ARG A 112 -8.60 9.79 -1.89
CA ARG A 112 -9.46 10.49 -0.93
C ARG A 112 -10.29 9.45 -0.18
N PRO A 113 -9.89 9.04 1.03
CA PRO A 113 -10.72 8.14 1.82
C PRO A 113 -12.08 8.81 2.01
N ARG A 114 -13.13 8.20 1.44
CA ARG A 114 -14.48 8.56 1.85
C ARG A 114 -14.58 8.13 3.31
N LEU A 115 -14.84 9.07 4.21
CA LEU A 115 -15.28 8.74 5.56
C LEU A 115 -16.35 7.68 5.40
N MET A 116 -16.07 6.46 5.85
CA MET A 116 -17.10 5.44 5.94
C MET A 116 -18.10 5.98 6.96
N GLU A 117 -19.29 6.36 6.46
CA GLU A 117 -20.49 6.49 7.30
C GLU A 117 -20.82 5.15 7.95
#